data_AF-B3SZZ6-F1
#
_entry.id   AF-B3SZZ6-F1
#
_cell.length_a   1.000
_cell.length_b   1.000
_cell.length_c   1.000
_cell.angle_alpha   90.00
_cell.angle_beta   90.00
_cell.angle_gamma   90.00
#
_symmetry.space_group_name_H-M   'P 1'
#
loop_
_entity.id
_entity.type
_entity.pdbx_description
1 polymer ?
#
loop_
_entity_poly.entity_id
_entity_poly.type
_entity_poly.pdbx_seq_one_letter_code
_entity_poly.pdbx_strand_id
1 'polypeptide(L)'
;MKLIRILTLMAVLVISSCGLFKSAEDLFSKAEQKRNMGEAKEALELLKTIVDKHPEHEISPDAQYLIAEVYYRDMRDFTTAIKQYGDLRIQFPDSKQVPFSLFMQGFISANMLADFEKAKEYYTEFLEKYPNHELYQSVGFELKYLGRDIKEIPELKHLTQ
;
A
#
# COMPACT_ATOMS: atom_id res chain seq x y z
N MET A 1 -9.64 -45.86 -55.81
CA MET A 1 -9.19 -44.76 -56.69
C MET A 1 -10.16 -43.58 -56.52
N LYS A 2 -9.65 -42.35 -56.47
CA LYS A 2 -10.20 -41.11 -55.89
C LYS A 2 -9.88 -40.95 -54.39
N LEU A 3 -8.61 -40.72 -54.05
CA LEU A 3 -7.92 -39.41 -54.00
C LEU A 3 -8.65 -38.43 -53.07
N ILE A 4 -8.17 -38.25 -51.83
CA ILE A 4 -7.09 -37.35 -51.39
C ILE A 4 -7.69 -36.05 -50.82
N ARG A 5 -7.47 -35.87 -49.50
CA ARG A 5 -7.27 -34.61 -48.75
C ARG A 5 -8.50 -33.68 -48.71
N ILE A 6 -8.97 -33.26 -47.55
CA ILE A 6 -8.26 -32.30 -46.71
C ILE A 6 -8.53 -32.62 -45.23
N LEU A 7 -7.46 -33.03 -44.58
CA LEU A 7 -7.25 -33.00 -43.14
C LEU A 7 -6.80 -31.55 -42.82
N THR A 8 -7.71 -30.67 -42.44
CA THR A 8 -7.39 -29.41 -41.75
C THR A 8 -7.82 -29.65 -40.31
N LEU A 9 -7.00 -30.30 -39.48
CA LEU A 9 -5.77 -29.80 -38.87
C LEU A 9 -5.90 -28.35 -38.38
N MET A 10 -5.73 -28.22 -37.06
CA MET A 10 -5.48 -27.02 -36.28
C MET A 10 -6.68 -26.11 -35.99
N ALA A 11 -7.24 -26.32 -34.80
CA ALA A 11 -7.26 -25.32 -33.75
C ALA A 11 -6.90 -23.89 -34.21
N VAL A 12 -7.91 -23.12 -34.62
CA VAL A 12 -7.83 -21.66 -34.56
C VAL A 12 -8.46 -21.23 -33.23
N LEU A 13 -7.85 -21.69 -32.13
CA LEU A 13 -7.81 -20.95 -30.88
C LEU A 13 -6.55 -20.09 -30.94
N VAL A 14 -6.49 -19.19 -31.91
CA VAL A 14 -5.54 -18.07 -31.85
C VAL A 14 -6.19 -17.03 -30.95
N ILE A 15 -6.33 -17.37 -29.67
CA ILE A 15 -6.31 -16.34 -28.65
C ILE A 15 -4.83 -15.99 -28.57
N SER A 16 -4.44 -14.93 -29.28
CA SER A 16 -3.19 -14.22 -29.04
C SER A 16 -3.25 -13.65 -27.61
N SER A 17 -3.13 -14.55 -26.64
CA SER A 17 -3.25 -14.32 -25.21
C SER A 17 -1.88 -14.09 -24.58
N CYS A 18 -0.85 -13.75 -25.36
CA CYS A 18 0.43 -13.34 -24.77
C CYS A 18 0.29 -12.07 -23.89
N GLY A 19 -0.86 -11.38 -23.93
CA GLY A 19 -1.18 -10.27 -23.03
C GLY A 19 -2.43 -10.44 -22.15
N LEU A 20 -3.12 -11.59 -22.16
CA LEU A 20 -4.47 -11.70 -21.56
C LEU A 20 -4.50 -12.17 -20.10
N PHE A 21 -3.42 -12.77 -19.58
CA PHE A 21 -3.32 -13.15 -18.17
C PHE A 21 -1.92 -12.86 -17.65
N LYS A 22 -1.62 -11.58 -17.38
CA LYS A 22 -0.51 -11.24 -16.50
C LYS A 22 -0.91 -11.65 -15.09
N SER A 23 -0.06 -12.41 -14.40
CA SER A 23 -0.34 -12.77 -13.01
C SER A 23 -0.29 -11.52 -12.12
N ALA A 24 -0.90 -11.59 -10.94
CA ALA A 24 -0.89 -10.48 -9.99
C ALA A 24 0.55 -10.08 -9.60
N GLU A 25 1.46 -11.04 -9.53
CA GLU A 25 2.88 -10.85 -9.25
C GLU A 25 3.65 -10.20 -10.40
N ASP A 26 3.35 -10.53 -11.66
CA ASP A 26 3.93 -9.85 -12.83
C ASP A 26 3.47 -8.39 -12.88
N LEU A 27 2.18 -8.15 -12.59
CA LEU A 27 1.65 -6.79 -12.47
C LEU A 27 2.35 -6.03 -11.35
N PHE A 28 2.55 -6.66 -10.18
CA PHE A 28 3.21 -6.04 -9.03
C PHE A 28 4.66 -5.69 -9.36
N SER A 29 5.43 -6.65 -9.88
CA SER A 29 6.83 -6.46 -10.27
C SER A 29 6.98 -5.33 -11.29
N LYS A 30 6.07 -5.27 -12.28
CA LYS A 30 6.06 -4.19 -13.29
C LYS A 30 5.68 -2.84 -12.67
N ALA A 31 4.77 -2.82 -11.71
CA ALA A 31 4.41 -1.59 -11.00
C ALA A 31 5.60 -1.04 -10.22
N GLU A 32 6.35 -1.89 -9.51
CA GLU A 32 7.58 -1.48 -8.83
C GLU A 32 8.63 -0.94 -9.80
N GLN A 33 8.82 -1.60 -10.95
CA GLN A 33 9.71 -1.11 -11.99
C GLN A 33 9.29 0.30 -12.46
N LYS A 34 7.99 0.51 -12.73
CA LYS A 34 7.45 1.80 -13.16
C LYS A 34 7.62 2.87 -12.09
N ARG A 35 7.35 2.55 -10.84
CA ARG A 35 7.58 3.42 -9.69
C ARG A 35 9.05 3.84 -9.60
N ASN A 36 9.98 2.90 -9.72
CA ASN A 36 11.42 3.16 -9.68
C ASN A 36 11.92 4.03 -10.84
N MET A 37 11.21 4.04 -11.96
CA MET A 37 11.48 4.93 -13.10
C MET A 37 10.86 6.33 -12.93
N GLY A 38 10.17 6.60 -11.81
CA GLY A 38 9.42 7.85 -11.59
C GLY A 38 8.06 7.90 -12.31
N GLU A 39 7.65 6.80 -12.94
CA GLU A 39 6.37 6.65 -13.65
C GLU A 39 5.27 6.25 -12.65
N ALA A 40 5.01 7.13 -11.67
CA ALA A 40 4.10 6.85 -10.55
C ALA A 40 2.66 6.58 -10.99
N LYS A 41 2.18 7.25 -12.05
CA LYS A 41 0.80 7.05 -12.54
C LYS A 41 0.64 5.67 -13.16
N GLU A 42 1.60 5.25 -13.98
CA GLU A 42 1.62 3.94 -14.61
C GLU A 42 1.73 2.83 -13.56
N ALA A 43 2.53 3.04 -12.51
CA ALA A 43 2.58 2.13 -11.37
C ALA A 43 1.21 1.99 -10.70
N LEU A 44 0.53 3.10 -10.41
CA LEU A 44 -0.81 3.09 -9.79
C LEU A 44 -1.83 2.32 -10.62
N GLU A 45 -1.84 2.48 -11.94
CA GLU A 45 -2.80 1.76 -12.80
C GLU A 45 -2.58 0.24 -12.76
N LEU A 46 -1.32 -0.21 -12.71
CA LEU A 46 -0.99 -1.63 -12.55
C LEU A 46 -1.41 -2.15 -11.16
N LEU A 47 -1.14 -1.39 -10.09
CA LEU A 47 -1.49 -1.80 -8.73
C LEU A 47 -2.99 -1.86 -8.50
N LYS A 48 -3.75 -0.86 -9.00
CA LYS A 48 -5.22 -0.87 -8.95
C LYS A 48 -5.78 -2.08 -9.70
N THR A 49 -5.17 -2.45 -10.83
CA THR A 49 -5.56 -3.66 -11.56
C THR A 49 -5.42 -4.91 -10.68
N ILE A 50 -4.37 -5.01 -9.86
CA ILE A 50 -4.21 -6.13 -8.91
C ILE A 50 -5.34 -6.13 -7.89
N VAL A 51 -5.58 -4.99 -7.22
CA VAL A 51 -6.60 -4.88 -6.18
C VAL A 51 -8.01 -5.16 -6.73
N ASP A 52 -8.32 -4.65 -7.93
CA ASP A 52 -9.65 -4.77 -8.53
C ASP A 52 -9.92 -6.15 -9.16
N LYS A 53 -8.89 -6.81 -9.71
CA LYS A 53 -9.05 -8.06 -10.48
C LYS A 53 -8.58 -9.30 -9.74
N HIS A 54 -7.76 -9.13 -8.71
CA HIS A 54 -7.19 -10.23 -7.94
C HIS A 54 -7.34 -10.02 -6.42
N PRO A 55 -8.48 -9.52 -5.89
CA PRO A 55 -8.57 -9.14 -4.47
C PRO A 55 -8.27 -10.28 -3.48
N GLU A 56 -8.52 -11.53 -3.84
CA GLU A 56 -8.23 -12.70 -2.98
C GLU A 56 -6.77 -13.19 -3.07
N HIS A 57 -5.97 -12.60 -3.96
CA HIS A 57 -4.57 -12.97 -4.14
C HIS A 57 -3.71 -12.48 -2.96
N GLU A 58 -2.72 -13.28 -2.56
CA GLU A 58 -1.84 -12.99 -1.42
C GLU A 58 -1.06 -11.67 -1.54
N ILE A 59 -0.87 -11.18 -2.77
CA ILE A 59 -0.14 -9.94 -3.08
C ILE A 59 -1.03 -8.70 -3.10
N SER A 60 -2.35 -8.85 -3.06
CA SER A 60 -3.28 -7.72 -3.15
C SER A 60 -3.20 -6.76 -1.95
N PRO A 61 -2.99 -7.23 -0.70
CA PRO A 61 -2.68 -6.32 0.40
C PRO A 61 -1.38 -5.55 0.18
N ASP A 62 -0.34 -6.18 -0.37
CA ASP A 62 0.93 -5.51 -0.71
C ASP A 62 0.72 -4.47 -1.82
N ALA A 63 -0.11 -4.77 -2.82
CA ALA A 63 -0.45 -3.84 -3.90
C ALA A 63 -1.19 -2.60 -3.35
N GLN A 64 -2.19 -2.80 -2.50
CA GLN A 64 -2.92 -1.70 -1.87
C GLN A 64 -2.03 -0.86 -0.94
N TYR A 65 -1.10 -1.52 -0.23
CA TYR A 65 -0.10 -0.82 0.58
C TYR A 65 0.81 0.05 -0.30
N LEU A 66 1.30 -0.52 -1.40
CA LEU A 66 2.16 0.19 -2.34
C LEU A 66 1.43 1.36 -3.03
N ILE A 67 0.12 1.26 -3.27
CA ILE A 67 -0.70 2.40 -3.73
C ILE A 67 -0.61 3.55 -2.73
N ALA A 68 -0.82 3.28 -1.43
CA ALA A 68 -0.71 4.31 -0.39
C ALA A 68 0.69 4.94 -0.35
N GLU A 69 1.73 4.12 -0.50
CA GLU A 69 3.13 4.57 -0.53
C GLU A 69 3.48 5.42 -1.76
N VAL A 70 2.90 5.14 -2.92
CA VAL A 70 3.07 5.99 -4.11
C VAL A 70 2.44 7.36 -3.88
N TYR A 71 1.23 7.41 -3.31
CA TYR A 71 0.61 8.69 -2.95
C TYR A 71 1.41 9.44 -1.89
N TYR A 72 1.89 8.75 -0.85
CA TYR A 72 2.63 9.37 0.24
C TYR A 72 4.00 9.89 -0.20
N ARG A 73 4.84 9.02 -0.79
CA ARG A 73 6.26 9.28 -1.01
C ARG A 73 6.53 9.94 -2.35
N ASP A 74 5.82 9.51 -3.39
CA ASP A 74 6.17 9.88 -4.76
C ASP A 74 5.34 11.09 -5.23
N MET A 75 4.05 11.10 -4.91
CA MET A 75 3.14 12.19 -5.30
C MET A 75 2.97 13.26 -4.22
N ARG A 76 3.33 12.95 -2.97
CA ARG A 76 3.10 13.81 -1.79
C ARG A 76 1.63 14.24 -1.62
N ASP A 77 0.71 13.39 -2.07
CA ASP A 77 -0.72 13.55 -1.85
C ASP A 77 -1.10 12.82 -0.55
N PHE A 78 -0.90 13.52 0.56
CA PHE A 78 -1.07 12.99 1.91
C PHE A 78 -2.51 12.59 2.24
N THR A 79 -3.48 13.37 1.75
CA THR A 79 -4.90 13.07 1.96
C THR A 79 -5.28 11.78 1.26
N THR A 80 -4.86 11.60 0.00
CA THR A 80 -5.12 10.35 -0.71
C THR A 80 -4.34 9.19 -0.09
N ALA A 81 -3.09 9.39 0.35
CA ALA A 81 -2.33 8.35 1.04
C ALA A 81 -3.05 7.82 2.30
N ILE A 82 -3.55 8.73 3.17
CA ILE A 82 -4.33 8.34 4.35
C ILE A 82 -5.57 7.53 3.96
N LYS A 83 -6.27 7.93 2.89
CA LYS A 83 -7.42 7.18 2.38
C LYS A 83 -7.00 5.78 1.94
N GLN A 84 -5.92 5.64 1.17
CA GLN A 84 -5.49 4.34 0.63
C GLN A 84 -4.99 3.39 1.73
N TYR A 85 -4.37 3.92 2.78
CA TYR A 85 -4.07 3.16 4.00
C TYR A 85 -5.35 2.70 4.72
N GLY A 86 -6.37 3.55 4.78
CA GLY A 86 -7.70 3.17 5.31
C GLY A 86 -8.38 2.08 4.46
N ASP A 87 -8.33 2.23 3.13
CA ASP A 87 -8.87 1.27 2.18
C ASP A 87 -8.21 -0.12 2.34
N LEU A 88 -6.89 -0.18 2.63
CA LEU A 88 -6.20 -1.44 2.96
C LEU A 88 -6.82 -2.12 4.16
N ARG A 89 -7.03 -1.37 5.25
CA ARG A 89 -7.58 -1.91 6.51
C ARG A 89 -9.01 -2.43 6.35
N ILE A 90 -9.77 -1.86 5.41
CA ILE A 90 -11.15 -2.27 5.12
C ILE A 90 -11.18 -3.50 4.21
N GLN A 91 -10.37 -3.50 3.15
CA GLN A 91 -10.39 -4.57 2.14
C GLN A 91 -9.60 -5.81 2.57
N PHE A 92 -8.54 -5.63 3.36
CA PHE A 92 -7.62 -6.68 3.79
C PHE A 92 -7.44 -6.66 5.32
N PRO A 93 -8.51 -6.85 6.12
CA PRO A 93 -8.47 -6.63 7.57
C PRO A 93 -7.49 -7.55 8.33
N ASP A 94 -7.16 -8.72 7.76
CA ASP A 94 -6.25 -9.71 8.38
C ASP A 94 -4.80 -9.60 7.87
N SER A 95 -4.51 -8.63 7.00
CA SER A 95 -3.18 -8.44 6.44
C SER A 95 -2.19 -7.95 7.51
N LYS A 96 -0.94 -8.44 7.44
CA LYS A 96 0.18 -7.98 8.29
C LYS A 96 0.50 -6.49 8.13
N GLN A 97 0.03 -5.84 7.05
CA GLN A 97 0.21 -4.41 6.79
C GLN A 97 -0.79 -3.53 7.54
N VAL A 98 -1.88 -4.09 8.10
CA VAL A 98 -2.94 -3.31 8.76
C VAL A 98 -2.42 -2.49 9.95
N PRO A 99 -1.62 -3.02 10.89
CA PRO A 99 -1.08 -2.23 12.00
C PRO A 99 -0.21 -1.08 11.48
N PHE A 100 0.69 -1.38 10.55
CA PHE A 100 1.57 -0.37 9.97
C PHE A 100 0.79 0.71 9.21
N SER A 101 -0.26 0.34 8.47
CA SER A 101 -1.12 1.29 7.76
C SER A 101 -1.82 2.25 8.72
N LEU A 102 -2.32 1.74 9.85
CA LEU A 102 -2.92 2.58 10.89
C LEU A 102 -1.90 3.54 11.53
N PHE A 103 -0.69 3.06 11.80
CA PHE A 103 0.41 3.92 12.24
C PHE A 103 0.70 5.03 11.21
N MET A 104 0.80 4.69 9.92
CA MET A 104 1.07 5.66 8.87
C MET A 104 -0.05 6.70 8.72
N GLN A 105 -1.32 6.33 8.90
CA GLN A 105 -2.41 7.31 8.94
C GLN A 105 -2.18 8.33 10.07
N GLY A 106 -1.84 7.88 11.27
CA GLY A 106 -1.49 8.76 12.39
C GLY A 106 -0.26 9.63 12.11
N PHE A 107 0.80 9.02 11.58
CA PHE A 107 2.06 9.70 11.26
C PHE A 107 1.87 10.80 10.21
N ILE A 108 1.16 10.51 9.12
CA ILE A 108 0.91 11.49 8.06
C ILE A 108 0.01 12.61 8.59
N SER A 109 -1.04 12.28 9.35
CA SER A 109 -1.91 13.28 9.98
C SER A 109 -1.10 14.23 10.88
N ALA A 110 -0.23 13.71 11.74
CA ALA A 110 0.58 14.51 12.66
C ALA A 110 1.61 15.36 11.92
N ASN A 111 2.42 14.73 11.07
CA ASN A 111 3.67 15.31 10.58
C ASN A 111 3.54 16.02 9.23
N MET A 112 2.58 15.61 8.40
CA MET A 112 2.41 16.19 7.06
C MET A 112 1.23 17.17 7.01
N LEU A 113 0.20 16.94 7.83
CA LEU A 113 -1.04 17.73 7.81
C LEU A 113 -1.25 18.57 9.07
N ALA A 114 -0.48 18.34 10.14
CA ALA A 114 -0.69 18.93 11.46
C ALA A 114 -2.13 18.72 12.01
N ASP A 115 -2.80 17.66 11.57
CA ASP A 115 -4.10 17.24 12.08
C ASP A 115 -3.90 16.35 13.30
N PHE A 116 -3.61 16.99 14.43
CA PHE A 116 -3.31 16.29 15.68
C PHE A 116 -4.53 15.55 16.25
N GLU A 117 -5.75 16.00 15.97
CA GLU A 117 -6.95 15.29 16.40
C GLU A 117 -7.04 13.94 15.69
N LYS A 118 -6.90 13.91 14.35
CA LYS A 118 -6.88 12.63 13.62
C LYS A 118 -5.68 11.76 13.97
N ALA A 119 -4.51 12.35 14.14
CA ALA A 119 -3.33 11.59 14.54
C ALA A 119 -3.55 10.89 15.89
N LYS A 120 -4.12 11.60 16.86
CA LYS A 120 -4.47 11.05 18.17
C LYS A 120 -5.47 9.91 18.07
N GLU A 121 -6.52 10.04 17.24
CA GLU A 121 -7.48 8.96 16.99
C GLU A 121 -6.78 7.69 16.47
N TYR A 122 -5.96 7.81 15.42
CA TYR A 122 -5.29 6.66 14.82
C TYR A 122 -4.27 6.00 15.75
N TYR A 123 -3.47 6.79 16.47
CA TYR A 123 -2.52 6.25 17.44
C TYR A 123 -3.20 5.59 18.64
N THR A 124 -4.31 6.16 19.13
CA THR A 124 -5.09 5.54 20.21
C THR A 124 -5.65 4.20 19.74
N GLU A 125 -6.27 4.16 18.55
CA GLU A 125 -6.77 2.92 17.97
C GLU A 125 -5.66 1.86 17.82
N PHE A 126 -4.46 2.28 17.40
CA PHE A 126 -3.32 1.36 17.27
C PHE A 126 -2.95 0.74 18.62
N LEU A 127 -2.82 1.56 19.67
CA LEU A 127 -2.43 1.07 21.00
C LEU A 127 -3.49 0.13 21.59
N GLU A 128 -4.77 0.40 21.32
CA GLU A 128 -5.86 -0.48 21.76
C GLU A 128 -5.88 -1.82 21.01
N LYS A 129 -5.70 -1.81 19.68
CA LYS A 129 -5.82 -3.01 18.85
C LYS A 129 -4.56 -3.87 18.79
N TYR A 130 -3.38 -3.26 18.93
CA TYR A 130 -2.09 -3.90 18.69
C TYR A 130 -1.12 -3.80 19.89
N PRO A 131 -1.54 -4.22 21.10
CA PRO A 131 -0.75 -4.06 22.32
C PRO A 131 0.60 -4.80 22.34
N ASN A 132 0.75 -5.81 21.49
CA ASN A 132 1.96 -6.64 21.39
C ASN A 132 2.76 -6.38 20.10
N HIS A 133 2.38 -5.39 19.28
CA HIS A 133 3.08 -5.09 18.04
C HIS A 133 4.41 -4.36 18.30
N GLU A 134 5.42 -4.59 17.47
CA GLU A 134 6.77 -4.01 17.64
C GLU A 134 6.76 -2.47 17.70
N LEU A 135 5.84 -1.83 16.96
CA LEU A 135 5.67 -0.38 16.97
C LEU A 135 4.92 0.18 18.19
N TYR A 136 4.37 -0.64 19.09
CA TYR A 136 3.53 -0.16 20.20
C TYR A 136 4.21 0.95 21.01
N GLN A 137 5.48 0.76 21.39
CA GLN A 137 6.22 1.76 22.15
C GLN A 137 6.47 3.04 21.33
N SER A 138 6.78 2.90 20.04
CA SER A 138 6.96 4.04 19.12
C SER A 138 5.67 4.83 18.96
N VAL A 139 4.53 4.17 18.78
CA VAL A 139 3.22 4.83 18.69
C VAL A 139 2.86 5.54 19.99
N GLY A 140 3.13 4.91 21.14
CA GLY A 140 2.94 5.53 22.44
C GLY A 140 3.78 6.79 22.63
N PHE A 141 5.03 6.76 22.13
CA PHE A 141 5.91 7.92 22.13
C PHE A 141 5.39 9.05 21.25
N GLU A 142 5.01 8.75 20.00
CA GLU A 142 4.42 9.70 19.05
C GLU A 142 3.15 10.35 19.63
N LEU A 143 2.28 9.56 20.27
CA LEU A 143 1.07 10.06 20.91
C LEU A 143 1.37 10.95 22.13
N LYS A 144 2.34 10.54 22.98
CA LYS A 144 2.74 11.30 24.18
C LYS A 144 3.28 12.68 23.83
N TYR A 145 4.00 12.79 22.72
CA TYR A 145 4.67 14.01 22.28
C TYR A 145 4.02 14.67 21.06
N LEU A 146 2.77 14.34 20.78
CA LEU A 146 2.06 14.83 19.62
C LEU A 146 2.06 16.37 19.57
N GLY A 147 2.52 16.92 18.45
CA GLY A 147 2.61 18.36 18.20
C GLY A 147 3.70 19.10 18.99
N ARG A 148 4.58 18.39 19.73
CA ARG A 148 5.71 18.98 20.45
C ARG A 148 6.93 19.14 19.54
N ASP A 149 7.68 20.21 19.76
CA ASP A 149 9.01 20.35 19.13
C ASP A 149 9.99 19.38 19.79
N ILE A 150 10.93 18.83 19.01
CA ILE A 150 11.91 17.86 19.51
C ILE A 150 12.70 18.37 20.73
N LYS A 151 12.95 19.69 20.81
CA LYS A 151 13.66 20.32 21.94
C LYS A 151 12.84 20.34 23.22
N GLU A 152 11.52 20.24 23.10
CA GLU A 152 10.59 20.20 24.23
C GLU A 152 10.47 18.79 24.83
N ILE A 153 10.91 17.76 24.09
CA ILE A 153 10.79 16.35 24.50
C ILE A 153 11.93 15.99 25.47
N PRO A 154 11.65 15.78 26.78
CA PRO A 154 12.68 15.55 27.78
C PRO A 154 13.61 14.36 27.47
N GLU A 155 13.05 13.28 26.94
CA GLU A 155 13.75 12.05 26.58
C GLU A 155 14.71 12.26 25.40
N LEU A 156 14.47 13.26 24.53
CA LEU A 156 15.29 13.53 23.35
C LEU A 156 16.25 14.71 23.51
N LYS A 157 16.28 15.37 24.67
CA LYS A 157 17.18 16.51 24.94
C LYS A 157 18.66 16.22 24.71
N HIS A 158 19.07 14.96 24.73
CA HIS A 158 20.44 14.54 24.47
C HIS A 158 20.82 14.58 22.97
N LEU A 159 19.83 14.66 22.07
CA LEU A 159 20.01 14.73 20.62
C LEU A 159 20.02 16.17 20.08
N THR A 160 19.61 17.15 20.91
CA THR A 160 19.36 18.53 20.49
C THR A 160 20.31 19.54 21.13
N GLN A 161 21.37 19.08 21.80
CA GLN A 161 22.43 19.89 22.42
C GLN A 161 23.66 20.00 21.52
#